data_AF-A0AA43JLG2-F1
#
_entry.id   AF-A0AA43JLG2-F1
#
_cell.length_a   1.000
_cell.length_b   1.000
_cell.length_c   1.000
_cell.angle_alpha   90.00
_cell.angle_beta   90.00
_cell.angle_gamma   90.00
#
_symmetry.space_group_name_H-M   'P 1'
#
loop_
_entity.id
_entity.type
_entity.pdbx_description
1 polymer ?
#
loop_
_entity_poly.entity_id
_entity_poly.type
_entity_poly.pdbx_seq_one_letter_code
_entity_poly.pdbx_strand_id
1 'polypeptide(L)'
;MGNRKVTALGWRTFATVVVGSGEGNLSLEQAIEGMLEGVASALRRIKGQGRLDTLQIVEYDKRRFQDVLTIVNKIKIGSDGSLTLKVSPRQLPKRVHPTPKTPPETVDRMEGSRVTVERDRELFRFSAITKEAVIPVREIPVQLSRAEGIADLLKESRSLKDQQKYGKLLHRYLMPEDFQGMIDMTPLTLIVDRSTAAFPWEMAAFERHGRIVFYGPERQVTRQFRTTLSGAPGLITASTPNRLRVLVVADPAPETDLRLPGAREEGRAVVKILQSMKDTQGLDITVEQRIGANECDPVELLALILSEEFDLIHYSGHGDFDEKNPAKSGWVLGKDEMLSARDIFRARRVPNLIFANGCFSGVIRSGQPFTKQESTRSLAGLAQAFFERGVQNYIGTGWPVDDVAALTFAECFYTKALSGAELGIALAKARTKILHQGSTWGAYHHYGQATAKLIVQSEKNSAPERES
;
A
#
# COMPACT_ATOMS: atom_id res chain seq x y z
N MET A 1 25.58 -35.32 -34.77
CA MET A 1 24.43 -34.39 -34.90
C MET A 1 24.25 -33.65 -33.58
N GLY A 2 24.51 -32.34 -33.58
CA GLY A 2 24.72 -31.53 -32.38
C GLY A 2 23.45 -31.24 -31.57
N ASN A 3 23.60 -31.41 -30.26
CA ASN A 3 22.62 -31.26 -29.19
C ASN A 3 22.29 -29.75 -28.97
N ARG A 4 21.27 -29.19 -29.63
CA ARG A 4 20.94 -27.74 -29.50
C ARG A 4 19.53 -27.50 -28.91
N LYS A 5 19.39 -26.43 -28.10
CA LYS A 5 18.35 -26.20 -27.08
C LYS A 5 17.64 -24.84 -27.30
N VAL A 6 16.39 -24.66 -26.85
CA VAL A 6 15.59 -23.41 -27.10
C VAL A 6 15.81 -22.32 -26.06
N THR A 7 16.21 -22.66 -24.83
CA THR A 7 16.38 -21.69 -23.74
C THR A 7 17.86 -21.43 -23.48
N ALA A 8 18.22 -20.20 -23.08
CA ALA A 8 19.57 -19.85 -22.63
C ALA A 8 20.04 -20.75 -21.46
N LEU A 9 19.09 -21.28 -20.70
CA LEU A 9 19.29 -22.18 -19.55
C LEU A 9 19.33 -23.67 -19.92
N GLY A 10 19.07 -24.02 -21.19
CA GLY A 10 19.22 -25.38 -21.68
C GLY A 10 18.11 -26.38 -21.33
N TRP A 11 16.89 -25.90 -21.11
CA TRP A 11 15.66 -26.70 -20.94
C TRP A 11 14.96 -26.96 -22.29
N ARG A 12 14.32 -28.14 -22.40
CA ARG A 12 13.49 -28.57 -23.56
C ARG A 12 12.01 -28.72 -23.23
N THR A 13 11.65 -28.52 -21.97
CA THR A 13 10.28 -28.50 -21.48
C THR A 13 9.98 -27.10 -20.99
N PHE A 14 8.82 -26.57 -21.36
CA PHE A 14 8.35 -25.27 -20.91
C PHE A 14 6.96 -25.46 -20.31
N ALA A 15 6.73 -24.91 -19.12
CA ALA A 15 5.43 -24.93 -18.47
C ALA A 15 4.84 -23.52 -18.43
N THR A 16 3.54 -23.41 -18.70
CA THR A 16 2.80 -22.16 -18.74
C THR A 16 1.39 -22.36 -18.22
N VAL A 17 0.69 -21.27 -17.95
CA VAL A 17 -0.77 -21.22 -17.85
C VAL A 17 -1.33 -20.63 -19.15
N VAL A 18 -2.65 -20.73 -19.38
CA VAL A 18 -3.27 -19.99 -20.49
C VAL A 18 -3.32 -18.52 -20.12
N VAL A 19 -2.55 -17.70 -20.84
CA VAL A 19 -2.44 -16.25 -20.59
C VAL A 19 -3.41 -15.50 -21.49
N GLY A 20 -4.10 -14.49 -20.94
CA GLY A 20 -4.94 -13.59 -21.72
C GLY A 20 -6.39 -14.06 -21.94
N SER A 21 -6.86 -15.10 -21.24
CA SER A 21 -8.26 -15.52 -21.24
C SER A 21 -8.99 -15.20 -19.94
N GLY A 22 -10.16 -14.55 -20.05
CA GLY A 22 -10.98 -14.12 -18.91
C GLY A 22 -12.05 -13.10 -19.31
N GLU A 23 -12.83 -12.63 -18.34
CA GLU A 23 -13.87 -11.62 -18.54
C GLU A 23 -13.25 -10.32 -19.08
N GLY A 24 -13.77 -9.79 -20.19
CA GLY A 24 -13.24 -8.60 -20.88
C GLY A 24 -11.95 -8.80 -21.70
N ASN A 25 -11.40 -10.02 -21.75
CA ASN A 25 -10.21 -10.36 -22.54
C ASN A 25 -10.57 -11.26 -23.75
N LEU A 26 -9.56 -11.89 -24.37
CA LEU A 26 -9.77 -12.89 -25.42
C LEU A 26 -10.61 -14.05 -24.89
N SER A 27 -11.38 -14.67 -25.78
CA SER A 27 -12.01 -15.95 -25.45
C SER A 27 -10.94 -16.99 -25.11
N LEU A 28 -11.30 -18.00 -24.31
CA LEU A 28 -10.37 -19.08 -23.98
C LEU A 28 -9.79 -19.75 -25.24
N GLU A 29 -10.61 -19.86 -26.29
CA GLU A 29 -10.20 -20.40 -27.58
C GLU A 29 -9.15 -19.52 -28.27
N GLN A 30 -9.45 -18.22 -28.43
CA GLN A 30 -8.53 -17.26 -29.05
C GLN A 30 -7.18 -17.17 -28.30
N ALA A 31 -7.20 -17.23 -26.97
CA ALA A 31 -5.99 -17.20 -26.16
C ALA A 31 -5.13 -18.45 -26.36
N ILE A 32 -5.74 -19.63 -26.45
CA ILE A 32 -5.03 -20.89 -26.69
C ILE A 32 -4.46 -20.90 -28.12
N GLU A 33 -5.24 -20.49 -29.12
CA GLU A 33 -4.79 -20.37 -30.52
C GLU A 33 -3.59 -19.44 -30.62
N GLY A 34 -3.72 -18.19 -30.13
CA GLY A 34 -2.64 -17.20 -30.19
C GLY A 34 -1.37 -17.66 -29.46
N MET A 35 -1.52 -18.35 -28.32
CA MET A 35 -0.37 -18.92 -27.60
C MET A 35 0.33 -20.01 -28.43
N LEU A 36 -0.41 -20.96 -29.00
CA LEU A 36 0.16 -22.05 -29.80
C LEU A 36 0.80 -21.53 -31.10
N GLU A 37 0.15 -20.58 -31.78
CA GLU A 37 0.70 -19.90 -32.94
C GLU A 37 1.96 -19.11 -32.63
N GLY A 38 1.98 -18.42 -31.48
CA GLY A 38 3.16 -17.70 -30.99
C GLY A 38 4.34 -18.64 -30.76
N VAL A 39 4.10 -19.77 -30.09
CA VAL A 39 5.12 -20.82 -29.88
C VAL A 39 5.62 -21.36 -31.22
N ALA A 40 4.72 -21.68 -32.15
CA ALA A 40 5.09 -22.18 -33.46
C ALA A 40 5.88 -21.17 -34.29
N SER A 41 5.46 -19.90 -34.28
CA SER A 41 6.16 -18.80 -34.94
C SER A 41 7.56 -18.63 -34.38
N ALA A 42 7.72 -18.69 -33.05
CA ALA A 42 9.03 -18.66 -32.41
C ALA A 42 9.91 -19.85 -32.84
N LEU A 43 9.36 -21.07 -32.84
CA LEU A 43 10.06 -22.28 -33.28
C LEU A 43 10.48 -22.22 -34.76
N ARG A 44 9.66 -21.62 -35.64
CA ARG A 44 10.00 -21.38 -37.05
C ARG A 44 11.15 -20.37 -37.20
N ARG A 45 11.13 -19.28 -36.43
CA ARG A 45 12.16 -18.22 -36.48
C ARG A 45 13.54 -18.72 -36.07
N ILE A 46 13.62 -19.63 -35.10
CA ILE A 46 14.90 -20.20 -34.65
C ILE A 46 15.47 -21.25 -35.62
N LYS A 47 14.80 -21.59 -36.75
CA LYS A 47 15.30 -22.40 -37.89
C LYS A 47 16.19 -23.60 -37.48
N GLY A 48 15.78 -24.35 -36.45
CA GLY A 48 16.51 -25.55 -35.98
C GLY A 48 17.71 -25.29 -35.05
N GLN A 49 18.00 -24.04 -34.67
CA GLN A 49 19.01 -23.71 -33.66
C GLN A 49 18.57 -24.06 -32.22
N GLY A 50 17.30 -24.39 -32.01
CA GLY A 50 16.77 -24.90 -30.75
C GLY A 50 15.57 -25.84 -30.96
N ARG A 51 15.35 -26.76 -30.02
CA ARG A 51 14.21 -27.70 -29.98
C ARG A 51 13.42 -27.65 -28.65
N LEU A 52 12.10 -27.47 -28.72
CA LEU A 52 11.16 -27.61 -27.60
C LEU A 52 10.46 -28.97 -27.76
N ASP A 53 10.63 -29.86 -26.79
CA ASP A 53 10.04 -31.20 -26.83
C ASP A 53 8.65 -31.23 -26.20
N THR A 54 8.40 -30.37 -25.22
CA THR A 54 7.13 -30.40 -24.46
C THR A 54 6.73 -29.00 -23.99
N LEU A 55 5.50 -28.61 -24.35
CA LEU A 55 4.79 -27.48 -23.76
C LEU A 55 3.76 -28.03 -22.76
N GLN A 56 3.88 -27.66 -21.49
CA GLN A 56 2.94 -28.05 -20.44
C GLN A 56 2.02 -26.87 -20.14
N ILE A 57 0.72 -27.05 -20.35
CA ILE A 57 -0.30 -26.09 -19.91
C ILE A 57 -0.81 -26.57 -18.55
N VAL A 58 -0.66 -25.74 -17.53
CA VAL A 58 -1.03 -26.05 -16.14
C VAL A 58 -2.30 -25.30 -15.80
N GLU A 59 -3.28 -26.03 -15.26
CA GLU A 59 -4.55 -25.46 -14.80
C GLU A 59 -4.94 -26.10 -13.46
N TYR A 60 -5.37 -25.27 -12.52
CA TYR A 60 -5.77 -25.69 -11.18
C TYR A 60 -7.27 -25.98 -11.12
N ASP A 61 -8.08 -25.19 -11.83
CA ASP A 61 -9.53 -25.40 -11.86
C ASP A 61 -9.89 -26.59 -12.76
N LYS A 62 -10.62 -27.57 -12.19
CA LYS A 62 -10.95 -28.82 -12.89
C LYS A 62 -11.87 -28.59 -14.09
N ARG A 63 -12.75 -27.58 -14.06
CA ARG A 63 -13.65 -27.27 -15.18
C ARG A 63 -12.86 -26.61 -16.31
N ARG A 64 -12.10 -25.56 -15.97
CA ARG A 64 -11.23 -24.85 -16.90
C ARG A 64 -10.22 -25.79 -17.55
N PHE A 65 -9.69 -26.78 -16.83
CA PHE A 65 -8.84 -27.82 -17.40
C PHE A 65 -9.53 -28.61 -18.52
N GLN A 66 -10.80 -28.99 -18.33
CA GLN A 66 -11.56 -29.71 -19.37
C GLN A 66 -11.84 -28.81 -20.58
N ASP A 67 -12.12 -27.54 -20.35
CA ASP A 67 -12.34 -26.57 -21.43
C ASP A 67 -11.06 -26.39 -22.27
N VAL A 68 -9.91 -26.21 -21.60
CA VAL A 68 -8.59 -26.14 -22.26
C VAL A 68 -8.31 -27.41 -23.04
N LEU A 69 -8.53 -28.59 -22.45
CA LEU A 69 -8.28 -29.87 -23.11
C LEU A 69 -9.17 -30.04 -24.36
N THR A 70 -10.43 -29.62 -24.28
CA THR A 70 -11.38 -29.67 -25.40
C THR A 70 -10.92 -28.77 -26.54
N ILE A 71 -10.54 -27.53 -26.24
CA ILE A 71 -10.07 -26.56 -27.24
C ILE A 71 -8.77 -27.03 -27.89
N VAL A 72 -7.78 -27.48 -27.11
CA VAL A 72 -6.50 -27.96 -27.67
C VAL A 72 -6.71 -29.17 -28.59
N ASN A 73 -7.64 -30.07 -28.25
CA ASN A 73 -7.99 -31.18 -29.14
C ASN A 73 -8.73 -30.72 -30.41
N LYS A 74 -9.58 -29.70 -30.32
CA LYS A 74 -10.23 -29.08 -31.48
C LYS A 74 -9.20 -28.46 -32.43
N ILE A 75 -8.27 -27.66 -31.91
CA ILE A 75 -7.17 -27.05 -32.68
C ILE A 75 -6.30 -28.12 -33.34
N LYS A 76 -6.00 -29.22 -32.63
CA LYS A 76 -5.28 -30.36 -33.19
C LYS A 76 -5.97 -30.95 -34.43
N ILE A 77 -7.30 -31.04 -34.43
CA ILE A 77 -8.08 -31.58 -35.56
C ILE A 77 -8.18 -30.56 -36.70
N GLY A 78 -8.28 -29.27 -36.38
CA GLY A 78 -8.46 -28.18 -37.34
C GLY A 78 -7.18 -27.63 -37.97
N SER A 79 -5.99 -28.04 -37.51
CA SER A 79 -4.73 -27.49 -38.04
C SER A 79 -4.49 -27.95 -39.48
N ASP A 80 -4.12 -27.01 -40.35
CA ASP A 80 -3.72 -27.18 -41.75
C ASP A 80 -2.38 -27.95 -41.96
N GLY A 81 -1.87 -28.59 -40.91
CA GLY A 81 -0.57 -29.28 -40.91
C GLY A 81 0.62 -28.41 -40.50
N SER A 82 0.41 -27.13 -40.17
CA SER A 82 1.47 -26.22 -39.69
C SER A 82 2.00 -26.54 -38.28
N LEU A 83 1.24 -27.27 -37.44
CA LEU A 83 1.69 -27.87 -36.18
C LEU A 83 1.19 -29.30 -36.03
N THR A 84 2.10 -30.24 -35.79
CA THR A 84 1.73 -31.58 -35.31
C THR A 84 1.67 -31.61 -33.78
N LEU A 85 0.47 -31.64 -33.21
CA LEU A 85 0.27 -31.64 -31.76
C LEU A 85 0.04 -33.06 -31.21
N LYS A 86 0.85 -33.47 -30.23
CA LYS A 86 0.55 -34.62 -29.37
C LYS A 86 0.13 -34.12 -28.00
N VAL A 87 -1.14 -34.35 -27.66
CA VAL A 87 -1.75 -33.91 -26.39
C VAL A 87 -1.80 -35.09 -25.43
N SER A 88 -1.28 -34.90 -24.22
CA SER A 88 -1.35 -35.91 -23.16
C SER A 88 -1.81 -35.26 -21.85
N PRO A 89 -3.04 -35.51 -21.38
CA PRO A 89 -3.49 -35.01 -20.09
C PRO A 89 -2.77 -35.77 -18.96
N ARG A 90 -2.31 -35.04 -17.95
CA ARG A 90 -1.70 -35.62 -16.75
C ARG A 90 -2.19 -34.87 -15.52
N GLN A 91 -2.70 -35.60 -14.54
CA GLN A 91 -2.93 -35.06 -13.21
C GLN A 91 -1.62 -35.16 -12.42
N LEU A 92 -1.14 -34.02 -11.91
CA LEU A 92 0.00 -34.03 -11.00
C LEU A 92 -0.49 -34.48 -9.61
N PRO A 93 0.29 -35.29 -8.87
CA PRO A 93 -0.07 -35.65 -7.51
C PRO A 93 -0.24 -34.37 -6.69
N LYS A 94 -1.32 -34.31 -5.88
CA LYS A 94 -1.48 -33.23 -4.91
C LYS A 94 -0.24 -33.24 -4.02
N ARG A 95 0.65 -32.25 -4.19
CA ARG A 95 1.58 -31.91 -3.12
C ARG A 95 0.69 -31.48 -1.96
N VAL A 96 0.64 -32.31 -0.93
CA VAL A 96 0.14 -31.90 0.38
C VAL A 96 1.18 -30.92 0.89
N HIS A 97 1.14 -29.70 0.38
CA HIS A 97 1.57 -28.60 1.21
C HIS A 97 0.60 -28.61 2.38
N PRO A 98 1.07 -28.62 3.64
CA PRO A 98 0.17 -28.36 4.76
C PRO A 98 -0.61 -27.12 4.35
N THR A 99 -1.92 -27.28 4.17
CA THR A 99 -2.79 -26.15 3.91
C THR A 99 -2.41 -25.16 4.99
N PRO A 100 -1.91 -23.95 4.67
CA PRO A 100 -1.81 -22.94 5.69
C PRO A 100 -3.21 -22.94 6.33
N LYS A 101 -3.28 -23.21 7.64
CA LYS A 101 -4.46 -22.84 8.44
C LYS A 101 -4.87 -21.48 7.90
N THR A 102 -6.13 -21.33 7.50
CA THR A 102 -6.75 -20.14 6.88
C THR A 102 -5.74 -19.01 6.77
N PRO A 103 -5.25 -18.66 5.55
CA PRO A 103 -4.13 -17.72 5.40
C PRO A 103 -4.35 -16.59 6.39
N PRO A 104 -3.37 -16.30 7.27
CA PRO A 104 -3.59 -15.36 8.36
C PRO A 104 -4.23 -14.11 7.76
N GLU A 105 -5.16 -13.46 8.47
CA GLU A 105 -5.92 -12.30 7.96
C GLU A 105 -5.02 -11.19 7.35
N THR A 106 -3.72 -11.27 7.60
CA THR A 106 -2.62 -10.46 7.06
C THR A 106 -2.20 -10.77 5.61
N VAL A 107 -2.72 -11.80 4.94
CA VAL A 107 -2.41 -12.08 3.52
C VAL A 107 -3.19 -11.15 2.62
N ASP A 108 -2.48 -10.33 1.85
CA ASP A 108 -3.07 -9.39 0.88
C ASP A 108 -3.95 -10.13 -0.14
N ARG A 109 -5.26 -9.92 -0.05
CA ARG A 109 -6.28 -10.60 -0.86
C ARG A 109 -6.44 -10.01 -2.26
N MET A 110 -5.67 -8.95 -2.58
CA MET A 110 -5.77 -8.19 -3.83
C MET A 110 -7.20 -7.69 -4.09
N GLU A 111 -7.88 -7.26 -3.03
CA GLU A 111 -9.19 -6.62 -3.13
C GLU A 111 -9.04 -5.25 -3.79
N GLY A 112 -9.94 -4.93 -4.72
CA GLY A 112 -9.90 -3.69 -5.49
C GLY A 112 -8.89 -3.71 -6.64
N SER A 113 -8.21 -2.58 -6.87
CA SER A 113 -7.22 -2.44 -7.95
C SER A 113 -5.87 -1.98 -7.44
N ARG A 114 -4.80 -2.36 -8.14
CA ARG A 114 -3.46 -1.81 -7.92
C ARG A 114 -2.99 -1.07 -9.16
N VAL A 115 -2.69 0.20 -9.01
CA VAL A 115 -2.13 1.05 -10.07
C VAL A 115 -0.69 1.38 -9.71
N THR A 116 0.26 0.92 -10.52
CA THR A 116 1.67 1.28 -10.41
C THR A 116 1.93 2.59 -11.12
N VAL A 117 2.60 3.52 -10.45
CA VAL A 117 2.97 4.83 -10.97
C VAL A 117 4.47 5.03 -10.81
N GLU A 118 5.16 5.07 -11.93
CA GLU A 118 6.60 5.31 -12.01
C GLU A 118 6.87 6.62 -12.73
N ARG A 119 8.03 7.22 -12.46
CA ARG A 119 8.43 8.43 -13.15
C ARG A 119 9.92 8.42 -13.49
N ASP A 120 10.21 8.70 -14.76
CA ASP A 120 11.54 9.04 -15.22
C ASP A 120 11.53 10.48 -15.74
N ARG A 121 12.02 11.41 -14.93
CA ARG A 121 12.00 12.86 -15.19
C ARG A 121 10.59 13.38 -15.49
N GLU A 122 10.30 13.62 -16.77
CA GLU A 122 9.03 14.17 -17.29
C GLU A 122 8.09 13.09 -17.85
N LEU A 123 8.50 11.82 -17.81
CA LEU A 123 7.72 10.71 -18.32
C LEU A 123 7.15 9.90 -17.16
N PHE A 124 5.82 9.90 -17.03
CA PHE A 124 5.12 9.04 -16.08
C PHE A 124 4.74 7.72 -16.76
N ARG A 125 4.88 6.61 -16.05
CA ARG A 125 4.44 5.29 -16.50
C ARG A 125 3.38 4.74 -15.56
N PHE A 126 2.27 4.32 -16.12
CA PHE A 126 1.15 3.73 -15.40
C PHE A 126 0.91 2.30 -15.86
N SER A 127 0.76 1.37 -14.94
CA SER A 127 0.24 0.02 -15.22
C SER A 127 -0.73 -0.39 -14.13
N ALA A 128 -1.73 -1.19 -14.44
CA ALA A 128 -2.71 -1.63 -13.44
C ALA A 128 -2.89 -3.13 -13.42
N ILE A 129 -3.21 -3.67 -12.26
CA ILE A 129 -3.57 -5.06 -12.05
C ILE A 129 -4.76 -5.17 -11.11
N THR A 130 -5.66 -6.09 -11.44
CA THR A 130 -6.75 -6.56 -10.58
C THR A 130 -6.66 -8.08 -10.50
N LYS A 131 -7.64 -8.71 -9.84
CA LYS A 131 -7.72 -10.17 -9.81
C LYS A 131 -8.04 -10.79 -11.18
N GLU A 132 -8.73 -10.04 -12.05
CA GLU A 132 -9.22 -10.52 -13.34
C GLU A 132 -8.50 -9.91 -14.54
N ALA A 133 -7.84 -8.76 -14.39
CA ALA A 133 -7.31 -7.98 -15.50
C ALA A 133 -5.92 -7.38 -15.23
N VAL A 134 -5.18 -7.14 -16.31
CA VAL A 134 -3.93 -6.38 -16.31
C VAL A 134 -4.01 -5.34 -17.41
N ILE A 135 -3.80 -4.07 -17.06
CA ILE A 135 -3.61 -3.00 -18.04
C ILE A 135 -2.11 -2.82 -18.28
N PRO A 136 -1.63 -3.01 -19.52
CA PRO A 136 -0.23 -2.82 -19.85
C PRO A 136 0.19 -1.35 -19.69
N VAL A 137 1.49 -1.11 -19.67
CA VAL A 137 2.06 0.21 -19.39
C VAL A 137 1.51 1.29 -20.34
N ARG A 138 1.18 2.45 -19.79
CA ARG A 138 0.93 3.71 -20.49
C ARG A 138 2.00 4.71 -20.12
N GLU A 139 2.56 5.38 -21.11
CA GLU A 139 3.52 6.45 -20.90
C GLU A 139 2.83 7.80 -21.13
N ILE A 140 2.90 8.67 -20.13
CA ILE A 140 2.30 10.00 -20.14
C ILE A 140 3.43 11.03 -20.01
N PRO A 141 3.87 11.65 -21.11
CA PRO A 141 4.83 12.74 -21.05
C PRO A 141 4.14 14.00 -20.51
N VAL A 142 4.71 14.62 -19.49
CA VAL A 142 4.15 15.82 -18.86
C VAL A 142 5.22 16.86 -18.59
N GLN A 143 4.85 18.13 -18.63
CA GLN A 143 5.73 19.16 -18.10
C GLN A 143 5.71 19.08 -16.56
N LEU A 144 6.86 18.77 -15.96
CA LEU A 144 6.93 18.46 -14.53
C LEU A 144 6.50 19.65 -13.67
N SER A 145 6.92 20.86 -14.02
CA SER A 145 6.58 22.08 -13.29
C SER A 145 5.06 22.33 -13.19
N ARG A 146 4.28 21.90 -14.19
CA ARG A 146 2.81 21.97 -14.13
C ARG A 146 2.24 20.93 -13.17
N ALA A 147 2.74 19.69 -13.23
CA ALA A 147 2.30 18.63 -12.31
C ALA A 147 2.58 19.01 -10.85
N GLU A 148 3.78 19.53 -10.58
CA GLU A 148 4.20 19.99 -9.25
C GLU A 148 3.39 21.21 -8.81
N GLY A 149 3.18 22.20 -9.69
CA GLY A 149 2.33 23.35 -9.40
C GLY A 149 0.88 22.98 -9.06
N ILE A 150 0.29 21.98 -9.74
CA ILE A 150 -1.05 21.46 -9.38
C ILE A 150 -1.02 20.83 -7.99
N ALA A 151 0.01 20.03 -7.68
CA ALA A 151 0.17 19.40 -6.39
C ALA A 151 0.30 20.44 -5.26
N ASP A 152 1.04 21.53 -5.48
CA ASP A 152 1.21 22.59 -4.50
C ASP A 152 -0.09 23.37 -4.26
N LEU A 153 -0.82 23.70 -5.33
CA LEU A 153 -2.15 24.32 -5.22
C LEU A 153 -3.14 23.46 -4.42
N LEU A 154 -3.07 22.12 -4.57
CA LEU A 154 -3.86 21.19 -3.75
C LEU A 154 -3.45 21.24 -2.27
N LYS A 155 -2.16 21.18 -1.98
CA LYS A 155 -1.63 21.20 -0.61
C LYS A 155 -1.87 22.54 0.09
N GLU A 156 -2.05 23.62 -0.67
CA GLU A 156 -2.35 24.97 -0.15
C GLU A 156 -3.84 25.29 -0.09
N SER A 157 -4.67 24.49 -0.74
CA SER A 157 -6.11 24.73 -0.81
C SER A 157 -6.76 24.82 0.58
N ARG A 158 -7.56 25.87 0.77
CA ARG A 158 -8.34 26.11 1.99
C ARG A 158 -9.84 25.86 1.80
N SER A 159 -10.30 25.81 0.54
CA SER A 159 -11.70 25.61 0.19
C SER A 159 -11.92 24.29 -0.53
N LEU A 160 -13.08 23.66 -0.31
CA LEU A 160 -13.47 22.46 -1.05
C LEU A 160 -13.56 22.71 -2.57
N LYS A 161 -13.94 23.93 -2.97
CA LYS A 161 -14.03 24.31 -4.38
C LYS A 161 -12.66 24.24 -5.08
N ASP A 162 -11.61 24.73 -4.43
CA ASP A 162 -10.25 24.65 -4.97
C ASP A 162 -9.74 23.22 -4.98
N GLN A 163 -10.01 22.45 -3.91
CA GLN A 163 -9.67 21.03 -3.84
C GLN A 163 -10.30 20.25 -4.99
N GLN A 164 -11.58 20.47 -5.26
CA GLN A 164 -12.32 19.85 -6.36
C GLN A 164 -11.73 20.26 -7.73
N LYS A 165 -11.46 21.55 -7.92
CA LYS A 165 -10.90 22.09 -9.17
C LYS A 165 -9.54 21.48 -9.47
N TYR A 166 -8.60 21.56 -8.52
CA TYR A 166 -7.23 21.11 -8.72
C TYR A 166 -7.11 19.59 -8.63
N GLY A 167 -7.98 18.91 -7.89
CA GLY A 167 -8.06 17.45 -7.85
C GLY A 167 -8.47 16.86 -9.19
N LYS A 168 -9.48 17.46 -9.84
CA LYS A 168 -9.87 17.14 -11.22
C LYS A 168 -8.76 17.43 -12.23
N LEU A 169 -8.03 18.53 -12.02
CA LEU A 169 -6.91 18.87 -12.89
C LEU A 169 -5.75 17.87 -12.74
N LEU A 170 -5.41 17.46 -11.51
CA LEU A 170 -4.36 16.47 -11.25
C LEU A 170 -4.69 15.13 -11.93
N HIS A 171 -5.91 14.63 -11.72
CA HIS A 171 -6.39 13.40 -12.36
C HIS A 171 -6.28 13.49 -13.87
N ARG A 172 -6.87 14.53 -14.49
CA ARG A 172 -6.88 14.66 -15.95
C ARG A 172 -5.50 14.91 -16.57
N TYR A 173 -4.57 15.52 -15.82
CA TYR A 173 -3.24 15.82 -16.33
C TYR A 173 -2.27 14.63 -16.26
N LEU A 174 -2.43 13.76 -15.25
CA LEU A 174 -1.51 12.64 -15.02
C LEU A 174 -2.08 11.28 -15.43
N MET A 175 -3.36 11.03 -15.19
CA MET A 175 -3.94 9.70 -15.27
C MET A 175 -4.39 9.36 -16.70
N PRO A 176 -4.03 8.18 -17.25
CA PRO A 176 -4.55 7.73 -18.54
C PRO A 176 -6.07 7.49 -18.49
N GLU A 177 -6.78 7.87 -19.56
CA GLU A 177 -8.25 7.76 -19.60
C GLU A 177 -8.76 6.32 -19.50
N ASP A 178 -8.01 5.34 -20.05
CA ASP A 178 -8.37 3.92 -20.01
C ASP A 178 -8.18 3.26 -18.63
N PHE A 179 -7.63 3.99 -17.64
CA PHE A 179 -7.47 3.52 -16.26
C PHE A 179 -8.72 3.77 -15.41
N GLN A 180 -9.73 4.48 -15.93
CA GLN A 180 -10.92 4.87 -15.18
C GLN A 180 -11.63 3.66 -14.53
N GLY A 181 -11.72 2.53 -15.24
CA GLY A 181 -12.30 1.30 -14.68
C GLY A 181 -11.54 0.75 -13.47
N MET A 182 -10.22 0.89 -13.44
CA MET A 182 -9.38 0.46 -12.31
C MET A 182 -9.54 1.41 -11.12
N ILE A 183 -9.54 2.71 -11.40
CA ILE A 183 -9.72 3.77 -10.39
C ILE A 183 -11.09 3.69 -9.72
N ASP A 184 -12.08 3.19 -10.45
CA ASP A 184 -13.43 3.01 -9.95
C ASP A 184 -13.59 1.86 -8.96
N MET A 185 -12.57 1.00 -8.81
CA MET A 185 -12.54 -0.06 -7.80
C MET A 185 -12.13 0.49 -6.44
N THR A 186 -12.67 -0.13 -5.39
CA THR A 186 -12.37 0.22 -3.99
C THR A 186 -12.00 -1.08 -3.25
N PRO A 187 -10.87 -1.13 -2.52
CA PRO A 187 -9.87 -0.07 -2.37
C PRO A 187 -9.00 0.15 -3.62
N LEU A 188 -8.51 1.38 -3.79
CA LEU A 188 -7.50 1.72 -4.80
C LEU A 188 -6.12 1.75 -4.15
N THR A 189 -5.25 0.82 -4.55
CA THR A 189 -3.86 0.76 -4.08
C THR A 189 -2.92 1.38 -5.12
N LEU A 190 -2.15 2.38 -4.72
CA LEU A 190 -1.13 2.99 -5.58
C LEU A 190 0.25 2.44 -5.26
N ILE A 191 0.88 1.76 -6.22
CA ILE A 191 2.28 1.31 -6.09
C ILE A 191 3.17 2.45 -6.59
N VAL A 192 3.92 3.06 -5.68
CA VAL A 192 4.67 4.30 -5.92
C VAL A 192 6.14 4.15 -5.56
N ASP A 193 6.96 5.02 -6.14
CA ASP A 193 8.32 5.31 -5.66
C ASP A 193 8.32 6.63 -4.87
N ARG A 194 9.47 7.03 -4.30
CA ARG A 194 9.56 8.29 -3.52
C ARG A 194 9.17 9.52 -4.34
N SER A 195 9.44 9.52 -5.63
CA SER A 195 9.19 10.65 -6.50
C SER A 195 7.71 10.77 -6.87
N THR A 196 7.04 9.66 -7.15
CA THR A 196 5.60 9.63 -7.45
C THR A 196 4.76 9.71 -6.17
N ALA A 197 5.28 9.25 -5.03
CA ALA A 197 4.65 9.45 -3.72
C ALA A 197 4.52 10.93 -3.30
N ALA A 198 5.29 11.85 -3.92
CA ALA A 198 5.26 13.28 -3.61
C ALA A 198 3.94 13.98 -3.99
N PHE A 199 3.13 13.34 -4.84
CA PHE A 199 1.87 13.87 -5.33
C PHE A 199 0.72 13.56 -4.35
N PRO A 200 -0.25 14.48 -4.19
CA PRO A 200 -1.37 14.33 -3.26
C PRO A 200 -2.47 13.47 -3.89
N TRP A 201 -2.17 12.19 -4.13
CA TRP A 201 -3.07 11.26 -4.83
C TRP A 201 -4.43 11.11 -4.15
N GLU A 202 -4.49 11.20 -2.83
CA GLU A 202 -5.71 11.19 -2.02
C GLU A 202 -6.67 12.31 -2.43
N MET A 203 -6.12 13.44 -2.91
CA MET A 203 -6.87 14.61 -3.36
C MET A 203 -7.13 14.62 -4.87
N ALA A 204 -6.59 13.66 -5.63
CA ALA A 204 -6.99 13.49 -7.02
C ALA A 204 -8.49 13.17 -7.08
N ALA A 205 -9.16 13.74 -8.08
CA ALA A 205 -10.61 13.65 -8.19
C ALA A 205 -11.05 13.51 -9.65
N PHE A 206 -12.20 12.92 -9.86
CA PHE A 206 -12.82 12.82 -11.18
C PHE A 206 -14.33 13.03 -11.04
N GLU A 207 -15.01 13.17 -12.18
CA GLU A 207 -16.45 13.36 -12.20
C GLU A 207 -17.13 12.09 -12.69
N ARG A 208 -18.11 11.59 -11.93
CA ARG A 208 -18.90 10.43 -12.29
C ARG A 208 -20.37 10.69 -11.95
N HIS A 209 -21.24 10.56 -12.95
CA HIS A 209 -22.68 10.83 -12.83
C HIS A 209 -22.99 12.21 -12.20
N GLY A 210 -22.25 13.25 -12.63
CA GLY A 210 -22.41 14.62 -12.14
C GLY A 210 -21.93 14.87 -10.71
N ARG A 211 -21.23 13.90 -10.09
CA ARG A 211 -20.63 14.05 -8.76
C ARG A 211 -19.11 14.00 -8.85
N ILE A 212 -18.46 14.84 -8.06
CA ILE A 212 -17.01 14.79 -7.90
C ILE A 212 -16.69 13.69 -6.88
N VAL A 213 -15.80 12.80 -7.27
CA VAL A 213 -15.35 11.65 -6.47
C VAL A 213 -13.86 11.84 -6.21
N PHE A 214 -13.49 12.01 -4.94
CA PHE A 214 -12.08 12.02 -4.55
C PHE A 214 -11.55 10.58 -4.40
N TYR A 215 -10.24 10.42 -4.57
CA TYR A 215 -9.58 9.14 -4.39
C TYR A 215 -9.53 8.72 -2.92
N GLY A 216 -9.15 9.64 -2.03
CA GLY A 216 -8.90 9.36 -0.61
C GLY A 216 -10.12 8.80 0.14
N PRO A 217 -11.25 9.53 0.20
CA PRO A 217 -12.45 9.08 0.91
C PRO A 217 -13.25 8.00 0.15
N GLU A 218 -13.46 8.14 -1.15
CA GLU A 218 -14.41 7.30 -1.89
C GLU A 218 -13.77 6.03 -2.47
N ARG A 219 -12.46 6.04 -2.73
CA ARG A 219 -11.69 4.87 -3.20
C ARG A 219 -10.81 4.25 -2.15
N GLN A 220 -10.89 4.73 -0.89
CA GLN A 220 -10.11 4.21 0.23
C GLN A 220 -8.62 4.10 -0.12
N VAL A 221 -8.08 5.16 -0.74
CA VAL A 221 -6.71 5.10 -1.28
C VAL A 221 -5.69 4.76 -0.21
N THR A 222 -4.85 3.79 -0.55
CA THR A 222 -3.63 3.39 0.14
C THR A 222 -2.47 3.32 -0.84
N ARG A 223 -1.25 3.30 -0.30
CA ARG A 223 0.00 3.30 -1.06
C ARG A 223 0.83 2.06 -0.72
N GLN A 224 1.60 1.57 -1.67
CA GLN A 224 2.62 0.55 -1.45
C GLN A 224 3.91 0.98 -2.16
N PHE A 225 5.06 0.61 -1.61
CA PHE A 225 6.32 0.83 -2.29
C PHE A 225 6.61 -0.31 -3.24
N ARG A 226 7.18 0.02 -4.40
CA ARG A 226 7.80 -0.98 -5.25
C ARG A 226 9.13 -1.43 -4.62
N THR A 227 9.11 -2.48 -3.81
CA THR A 227 10.34 -3.03 -3.23
C THR A 227 11.03 -3.95 -4.24
N THR A 228 12.28 -3.66 -4.58
CA THR A 228 13.14 -4.51 -5.42
C THR A 228 13.93 -5.53 -4.59
N LEU A 229 14.07 -5.29 -3.29
CA LEU A 229 14.80 -6.10 -2.34
C LEU A 229 14.09 -6.04 -0.98
N SER A 230 13.66 -7.19 -0.46
CA SER A 230 13.19 -7.31 0.91
C SER A 230 14.37 -7.70 1.79
N GLY A 231 14.77 -6.84 2.73
CA GLY A 231 15.65 -7.26 3.82
C GLY A 231 14.99 -8.38 4.63
N ALA A 232 15.75 -9.05 5.51
CA ALA A 232 15.16 -10.00 6.45
C ALA A 232 14.12 -9.27 7.31
N PRO A 233 12.81 -9.56 7.17
CA PRO A 233 11.79 -8.81 7.89
C PRO A 233 11.92 -9.06 9.39
N GLY A 234 11.68 -8.03 10.21
CA GLY A 234 11.43 -8.23 11.63
C GLY A 234 10.26 -9.20 11.83
N LEU A 235 10.22 -9.89 12.97
CA LEU A 235 9.08 -10.75 13.28
C LEU A 235 7.84 -9.86 13.47
N ILE A 236 6.84 -10.06 12.63
CA ILE A 236 5.54 -9.39 12.73
C ILE A 236 4.91 -9.75 14.09
N THR A 237 4.40 -8.76 14.82
CA THR A 237 3.60 -9.01 16.02
C THR A 237 2.31 -9.73 15.62
N ALA A 238 2.15 -10.98 16.08
CA ALA A 238 0.96 -11.76 15.79
C ALA A 238 -0.27 -11.07 16.41
N SER A 239 -1.28 -10.77 15.60
CA SER A 239 -2.53 -10.18 16.08
C SER A 239 -3.20 -11.12 17.09
N THR A 240 -3.29 -10.65 18.34
CA THR A 240 -4.08 -11.31 19.38
C THR A 240 -5.51 -10.78 19.35
N PRO A 241 -6.55 -11.64 19.24
CA PRO A 241 -7.93 -11.18 19.22
C PRO A 241 -8.28 -10.30 20.42
N ASN A 242 -9.01 -9.21 20.17
CA ASN A 242 -9.44 -8.22 21.17
C ASN A 242 -8.34 -7.58 22.04
N ARG A 243 -7.05 -7.79 21.76
CA ARG A 243 -5.94 -7.25 22.57
C ARG A 243 -5.04 -6.33 21.75
N LEU A 244 -4.69 -5.18 22.32
CA LEU A 244 -3.82 -4.19 21.69
C LEU A 244 -2.90 -3.53 22.73
N ARG A 245 -1.59 -3.61 22.51
CA ARG A 245 -0.59 -2.80 23.24
C ARG A 245 -0.20 -1.60 22.41
N VAL A 246 -0.38 -0.41 22.98
CA VAL A 246 -0.18 0.86 22.30
C VAL A 246 0.91 1.65 23.02
N LEU A 247 1.86 2.19 22.25
CA LEU A 247 2.77 3.22 22.71
C LEU A 247 2.33 4.57 22.12
N VAL A 248 2.13 5.57 22.98
CA VAL A 248 1.86 6.95 22.58
C VAL A 248 3.06 7.81 22.96
N VAL A 249 3.74 8.38 21.97
CA VAL A 249 4.84 9.33 22.14
C VAL A 249 4.42 10.68 21.57
N ALA A 250 4.49 11.74 22.38
CA ALA A 250 4.05 13.06 21.95
C ALA A 250 4.95 14.18 22.48
N ASP A 251 5.31 15.13 21.61
CA ASP A 251 6.19 16.27 21.91
C ASP A 251 7.45 15.92 22.73
N PRO A 252 8.32 15.04 22.21
CA PRO A 252 9.44 14.52 22.98
C PRO A 252 10.61 15.51 23.14
N ALA A 253 10.70 16.56 22.32
CA ALA A 253 11.87 17.43 22.28
C ALA A 253 11.90 18.44 23.46
N PRO A 254 13.01 18.53 24.22
CA PRO A 254 13.12 19.45 25.36
C PRO A 254 13.30 20.91 24.94
N GLU A 255 13.90 21.18 23.79
CA GLU A 255 14.27 22.52 23.32
C GLU A 255 13.04 23.38 23.01
N THR A 256 13.09 24.65 23.38
CA THR A 256 11.91 25.53 23.33
C THR A 256 11.43 25.80 21.91
N ASP A 257 12.35 25.82 20.94
CA ASP A 257 12.10 25.98 19.50
C ASP A 257 11.60 24.71 18.80
N LEU A 258 11.68 23.55 19.48
CA LEU A 258 11.18 22.26 18.98
C LEU A 258 9.93 21.76 19.73
N ARG A 259 9.43 22.53 20.71
CA ARG A 259 8.22 22.17 21.45
C ARG A 259 6.97 22.41 20.62
N LEU A 260 6.09 21.42 20.62
CA LEU A 260 4.79 21.43 19.96
C LEU A 260 3.67 21.18 20.99
N PRO A 261 3.12 22.24 21.62
CA PRO A 261 2.01 22.09 22.56
C PRO A 261 0.80 21.35 21.97
N GLY A 262 0.47 21.61 20.70
CA GLY A 262 -0.60 20.88 19.98
C GLY A 262 -0.36 19.37 19.91
N ALA A 263 0.90 18.93 19.75
CA ALA A 263 1.25 17.51 19.79
C ALA A 263 1.01 16.87 21.17
N ARG A 264 1.24 17.61 22.27
CA ARG A 264 0.89 17.13 23.62
C ARG A 264 -0.60 16.96 23.81
N GLU A 265 -1.38 17.92 23.31
CA GLU A 265 -2.84 17.87 23.37
C GLU A 265 -3.38 16.68 22.56
N GLU A 266 -2.84 16.47 21.35
CA GLU A 266 -3.13 15.29 20.54
C GLU A 266 -2.82 13.99 21.29
N GLY A 267 -1.60 13.85 21.83
CA GLY A 267 -1.19 12.64 22.57
C GLY A 267 -2.13 12.32 23.73
N ARG A 268 -2.50 13.34 24.52
CA ARG A 268 -3.46 13.19 25.63
C ARG A 268 -4.85 12.78 25.16
N ALA A 269 -5.31 13.35 24.05
CA ALA A 269 -6.60 13.01 23.48
C ALA A 269 -6.63 11.58 22.94
N VAL A 270 -5.56 11.14 22.26
CA VAL A 270 -5.39 9.76 21.79
C VAL A 270 -5.42 8.77 22.94
N VAL A 271 -4.71 9.04 24.04
CA VAL A 271 -4.78 8.22 25.25
C VAL A 271 -6.22 8.13 25.77
N LYS A 272 -6.93 9.25 25.84
CA LYS A 272 -8.32 9.28 26.30
C LYS A 272 -9.26 8.46 25.40
N ILE A 273 -9.08 8.53 24.08
CA ILE A 273 -9.85 7.73 23.12
C ILE A 273 -9.57 6.24 23.35
N LEU A 274 -8.29 5.85 23.46
CA LEU A 274 -7.90 4.45 23.68
C LEU A 274 -8.49 3.90 24.99
N GLN A 275 -8.45 4.67 26.08
CA GLN A 275 -9.06 4.32 27.35
C GLN A 275 -10.59 4.19 27.22
N SER A 276 -11.25 5.15 26.56
CA SER A 276 -12.70 5.08 26.34
C SER A 276 -13.12 3.86 25.51
N MET A 277 -12.33 3.47 24.51
CA MET A 277 -12.60 2.28 23.71
C MET A 277 -12.41 0.99 24.51
N LYS A 278 -11.42 0.95 25.43
CA LYS A 278 -11.24 -0.15 26.39
C LYS A 278 -12.50 -0.37 27.22
N ASP A 279 -13.03 0.71 27.80
CA ASP A 279 -14.16 0.66 28.73
C ASP A 279 -15.49 0.36 28.02
N THR A 280 -15.67 0.85 26.79
CA THR A 280 -16.95 0.75 26.07
C THR A 280 -17.08 -0.48 25.18
N GLN A 281 -15.97 -1.06 24.70
CA GLN A 281 -15.98 -2.20 23.77
C GLN A 281 -15.39 -3.49 24.34
N GLY A 282 -14.99 -3.49 25.63
CA GLY A 282 -14.43 -4.68 26.28
C GLY A 282 -13.12 -5.16 25.64
N LEU A 283 -12.38 -4.25 25.00
CA LEU A 283 -11.09 -4.53 24.40
C LEU A 283 -10.01 -4.57 25.50
N ASP A 284 -9.08 -5.51 25.41
CA ASP A 284 -7.89 -5.52 26.27
C ASP A 284 -6.82 -4.58 25.70
N ILE A 285 -7.00 -3.27 25.95
CA ILE A 285 -6.06 -2.23 25.53
C ILE A 285 -5.12 -1.90 26.70
N THR A 286 -3.81 -2.02 26.45
CA THR A 286 -2.75 -1.51 27.33
C THR A 286 -2.11 -0.31 26.65
N VAL A 287 -2.04 0.83 27.34
CA VAL A 287 -1.49 2.08 26.81
C VAL A 287 -0.28 2.49 27.63
N GLU A 288 0.89 2.49 27.01
CA GLU A 288 2.09 3.16 27.49
C GLU A 288 2.13 4.55 26.88
N GLN A 289 2.25 5.60 27.70
CA GLN A 289 2.33 6.98 27.24
C GLN A 289 3.68 7.60 27.66
N ARG A 290 4.25 8.43 26.79
CA ARG A 290 5.38 9.34 27.05
C ARG A 290 5.05 10.67 26.41
N ILE A 291 4.57 11.63 27.20
CA ILE A 291 4.05 12.92 26.69
C ILE A 291 4.85 14.08 27.27
N GLY A 292 5.51 14.82 26.39
CA GLY A 292 6.40 15.90 26.75
C GLY A 292 7.82 15.42 27.06
N ALA A 293 8.78 16.32 26.89
CA ALA A 293 10.20 16.00 26.98
C ALA A 293 10.65 15.34 28.29
N ASN A 294 10.04 15.70 29.43
CA ASN A 294 10.41 15.12 30.73
C ASN A 294 10.08 13.62 30.84
N GLU A 295 9.17 13.13 30.00
CA GLU A 295 8.82 11.70 29.92
C GLU A 295 9.54 11.01 28.75
N CYS A 296 10.13 11.75 27.83
CA CYS A 296 10.69 11.21 26.59
C CYS A 296 12.22 11.15 26.59
N ASP A 297 12.82 10.66 27.68
CA ASP A 297 14.26 10.39 27.67
C ASP A 297 14.61 9.40 26.53
N PRO A 298 15.58 9.73 25.66
CA PRO A 298 15.90 8.90 24.50
C PRO A 298 16.30 7.46 24.83
N VAL A 299 17.03 7.25 25.93
CA VAL A 299 17.52 5.93 26.33
C VAL A 299 16.38 5.11 26.92
N GLU A 300 15.54 5.72 27.76
CA GLU A 300 14.34 5.06 28.31
C GLU A 300 13.34 4.71 27.21
N LEU A 301 13.12 5.60 26.23
CA LEU A 301 12.23 5.34 25.11
C LEU A 301 12.76 4.21 24.22
N LEU A 302 14.06 4.20 23.96
CA LEU A 302 14.70 3.09 23.25
C LEU A 302 14.56 1.79 24.04
N ALA A 303 14.87 1.79 25.33
CA ALA A 303 14.74 0.62 26.18
C ALA A 303 13.31 0.06 26.13
N LEU A 304 12.30 0.92 26.26
CA LEU A 304 10.89 0.57 26.18
C LEU A 304 10.53 -0.10 24.84
N ILE A 305 10.95 0.48 23.72
CA ILE A 305 10.68 -0.07 22.38
C ILE A 305 11.39 -1.40 22.16
N LEU A 306 12.57 -1.60 22.76
CA LEU A 306 13.34 -2.84 22.61
C LEU A 306 12.88 -3.96 23.55
N SER A 307 12.38 -3.62 24.74
CA SER A 307 11.97 -4.58 25.76
C SER A 307 10.51 -5.00 25.64
N GLU A 308 9.65 -4.12 25.12
CA GLU A 308 8.22 -4.36 25.03
C GLU A 308 7.76 -4.69 23.61
N GLU A 309 6.65 -5.41 23.51
CA GLU A 309 5.98 -5.69 22.24
C GLU A 309 4.78 -4.76 22.09
N PHE A 310 4.86 -3.80 21.15
CA PHE A 310 3.75 -2.91 20.79
C PHE A 310 3.11 -3.33 19.48
N ASP A 311 1.78 -3.29 19.43
CA ASP A 311 0.97 -3.54 18.23
C ASP A 311 0.77 -2.25 17.42
N LEU A 312 0.69 -1.12 18.13
CA LEU A 312 0.48 0.22 17.59
C LEU A 312 1.46 1.20 18.24
N ILE A 313 2.10 2.03 17.43
CA ILE A 313 2.80 3.22 17.91
C ILE A 313 2.12 4.45 17.34
N HIS A 314 1.65 5.33 18.22
CA HIS A 314 1.23 6.68 17.90
C HIS A 314 2.37 7.65 18.21
N TYR A 315 2.76 8.45 17.21
CA TYR A 315 3.76 9.50 17.35
C TYR A 315 3.17 10.85 16.92
N SER A 316 3.35 11.89 17.73
CA SER A 316 3.07 13.28 17.35
C SER A 316 4.26 14.17 17.71
N GLY A 317 4.87 14.82 16.72
CA GLY A 317 6.11 15.55 16.92
C GLY A 317 6.83 15.93 15.63
N HIS A 318 8.13 16.18 15.73
CA HIS A 318 8.98 16.47 14.58
C HIS A 318 9.56 15.20 13.95
N GLY A 319 9.50 15.12 12.63
CA GLY A 319 10.14 14.06 11.86
C GLY A 319 11.28 14.63 11.03
N ASP A 320 12.30 13.81 10.78
CA ASP A 320 13.39 14.19 9.89
C ASP A 320 13.83 13.04 8.99
N PHE A 321 14.24 13.37 7.78
CA PHE A 321 14.65 12.40 6.77
C PHE A 321 15.97 12.79 6.11
N ASP A 322 16.94 11.90 6.19
CA ASP A 322 18.25 12.03 5.55
C ASP A 322 18.27 11.20 4.26
N GLU A 323 18.16 11.86 3.10
CA GLU A 323 18.15 11.19 1.81
C GLU A 323 19.48 10.45 1.51
N LYS A 324 20.61 10.97 2.02
CA LYS A 324 21.93 10.34 1.82
C LYS A 324 22.11 9.15 2.76
N ASN A 325 21.53 9.21 3.95
CA ASN A 325 21.57 8.12 4.94
C ASN A 325 20.15 7.82 5.47
N PRO A 326 19.27 7.14 4.71
CA PRO A 326 17.90 6.88 5.14
C PRO A 326 17.79 6.14 6.48
N ALA A 327 18.82 5.37 6.86
CA ALA A 327 18.91 4.69 8.15
C ALA A 327 19.05 5.64 9.35
N LYS A 328 19.42 6.91 9.13
CA LYS A 328 19.47 7.97 10.14
C LYS A 328 18.18 8.81 10.17
N SER A 329 17.16 8.45 9.40
CA SER A 329 15.86 9.12 9.41
C SER A 329 15.00 8.61 10.56
N GLY A 330 14.15 9.46 11.12
CA GLY A 330 13.42 9.10 12.33
C GLY A 330 12.58 10.21 12.95
N TRP A 331 12.24 9.98 14.20
CA TRP A 331 11.52 10.92 15.05
C TRP A 331 12.48 11.69 15.92
N VAL A 332 12.34 13.00 15.90
CA VAL A 332 13.20 13.92 16.64
C VAL A 332 12.84 13.82 18.11
N LEU A 333 13.84 13.57 18.95
CA LEU A 333 13.73 13.60 20.41
C LEU A 333 14.48 14.79 21.02
N GLY A 334 15.29 15.49 20.23
CA GLY A 334 16.01 16.70 20.57
C GLY A 334 16.82 17.19 19.38
N LYS A 335 17.58 18.28 19.54
CA LYS A 335 18.33 18.94 18.46
C LYS A 335 19.35 18.02 17.78
N ASP A 336 20.02 17.19 18.56
CA ASP A 336 21.02 16.21 18.10
C ASP A 336 20.60 14.77 18.41
N GLU A 337 19.36 14.56 18.86
CA GLU A 337 18.84 13.27 19.31
C GLU A 337 17.64 12.86 18.47
N MET A 338 17.72 11.65 17.91
CA MET A 338 16.67 11.11 17.06
C MET A 338 16.50 9.62 17.31
N LEU A 339 15.25 9.22 17.48
CA LEU A 339 14.85 7.82 17.41
C LEU A 339 14.73 7.42 15.95
N SER A 340 15.83 6.88 15.41
CA SER A 340 15.86 6.47 14.01
C SER A 340 15.02 5.22 13.78
N ALA A 341 14.61 5.03 12.53
CA ALA A 341 14.00 3.77 12.11
C ALA A 341 14.90 2.58 12.50
N ARG A 342 16.23 2.67 12.30
CA ARG A 342 17.20 1.62 12.69
C ARG A 342 17.12 1.23 14.16
N ASP A 343 16.86 2.18 15.05
CA ASP A 343 16.84 1.94 16.49
C ASP A 343 15.56 1.21 16.90
N ILE A 344 14.43 1.61 16.32
CA ILE A 344 13.14 0.92 16.46
C ILE A 344 13.26 -0.54 15.97
N PHE A 345 14.04 -0.81 14.92
CA PHE A 345 14.19 -2.18 14.37
C PHE A 345 15.22 -3.07 15.04
N ARG A 346 15.88 -2.59 16.08
CA ARG A 346 16.56 -3.52 17.00
C ARG A 346 15.54 -4.27 17.86
N ALA A 347 14.27 -3.83 17.90
CA ALA A 347 13.20 -4.54 18.57
C ALA A 347 12.96 -5.88 17.89
N ARG A 348 12.73 -6.92 18.70
CA ARG A 348 12.50 -8.29 18.21
C ARG A 348 11.19 -8.41 17.43
N ARG A 349 10.18 -7.60 17.78
CA ARG A 349 8.90 -7.50 17.09
C ARG A 349 8.60 -6.06 16.68
N VAL A 350 8.03 -5.91 15.50
CA VAL A 350 7.67 -4.60 14.94
C VAL A 350 6.16 -4.37 15.00
N PRO A 351 5.69 -3.13 15.22
CA PRO A 351 4.27 -2.83 15.29
C PRO A 351 3.55 -3.09 13.97
N ASN A 352 2.27 -3.47 14.07
CA ASN A 352 1.41 -3.68 12.91
C ASN A 352 0.98 -2.36 12.26
N LEU A 353 0.84 -1.32 13.08
CA LEU A 353 0.54 0.04 12.63
C LEU A 353 1.44 1.06 13.32
N ILE A 354 1.99 1.97 12.54
CA ILE A 354 2.55 3.23 13.02
C ILE A 354 1.65 4.36 12.51
N PHE A 355 1.18 5.20 13.43
CA PHE A 355 0.46 6.42 13.12
C PHE A 355 1.32 7.60 13.57
N ALA A 356 1.83 8.39 12.63
CA ALA A 356 2.78 9.45 12.90
C ALA A 356 2.29 10.80 12.35
N ASN A 357 1.80 11.67 13.24
CA ASN A 357 1.66 13.10 12.98
C ASN A 357 3.03 13.76 13.14
N GLY A 358 3.92 13.46 12.19
CA GLY A 358 5.28 13.98 12.13
C GLY A 358 5.39 15.16 11.15
N CYS A 359 5.74 16.34 11.62
CA CYS A 359 6.08 17.45 10.72
C CYS A 359 7.51 17.26 10.17
N PHE A 360 7.64 16.97 8.86
CA PHE A 360 8.93 16.87 8.17
C PHE A 360 9.36 18.24 7.64
N SER A 361 9.95 19.05 8.53
CA SER A 361 10.32 20.43 8.20
C SER A 361 11.76 20.58 7.70
N GLY A 362 12.65 19.60 7.86
CA GLY A 362 14.05 19.72 7.41
C GLY A 362 14.90 20.77 8.13
N VAL A 363 14.30 21.56 9.03
CA VAL A 363 14.92 22.67 9.76
C VAL A 363 16.10 22.18 10.60
N ILE A 364 16.00 20.98 11.16
CA ILE A 364 17.01 20.41 12.07
C ILE A 364 18.36 20.17 11.36
N ARG A 365 18.34 19.66 10.12
CA ARG A 365 19.58 19.37 9.38
C ARG A 365 19.99 20.44 8.39
N SER A 366 19.04 21.06 7.71
CA SER A 366 19.32 22.00 6.62
C SER A 366 19.28 23.47 7.06
N GLY A 367 18.76 23.76 8.27
CA GLY A 367 18.56 25.13 8.76
C GLY A 367 17.48 25.90 7.99
N GLN A 368 16.77 25.26 7.06
CA GLN A 368 15.69 25.84 6.26
C GLN A 368 14.46 24.93 6.28
N PRO A 369 13.25 25.48 6.25
CA PRO A 369 12.04 24.68 6.13
C PRO A 369 11.95 24.05 4.74
N PHE A 370 11.70 22.73 4.70
CA PHE A 370 11.37 22.00 3.49
C PHE A 370 10.12 22.56 2.82
N THR A 371 10.13 22.58 1.50
CA THR A 371 8.90 22.70 0.71
C THR A 371 7.95 21.56 1.05
N LYS A 372 6.64 21.75 0.83
CA LYS A 372 5.66 20.68 1.06
C LYS A 372 5.94 19.45 0.22
N GLN A 373 6.56 19.61 -0.95
CA GLN A 373 6.95 18.49 -1.80
C GLN A 373 8.13 17.70 -1.21
N GLU A 374 9.15 18.37 -0.68
CA GLU A 374 10.26 17.73 0.03
C GLU A 374 9.80 17.05 1.32
N SER A 375 8.88 17.66 2.06
CA SER A 375 8.20 17.04 3.21
C SER A 375 7.51 15.73 2.82
N THR A 376 6.77 15.72 1.70
CA THR A 376 6.08 14.51 1.24
C THR A 376 7.06 13.41 0.82
N ARG A 377 8.14 13.77 0.11
CA ARG A 377 9.21 12.83 -0.26
C ARG A 377 9.92 12.26 0.98
N SER A 378 10.12 13.09 2.00
CA SER A 378 10.72 12.73 3.28
C SER A 378 9.84 11.74 4.06
N LEU A 379 8.54 11.99 4.15
CA LEU A 379 7.57 11.02 4.68
C LEU A 379 7.65 9.69 3.93
N ALA A 380 7.65 9.72 2.59
CA ALA A 380 7.71 8.51 1.79
C ALA A 380 9.01 7.73 2.04
N GLY A 381 10.15 8.42 2.15
CA GLY A 381 11.43 7.82 2.49
C GLY A 381 11.44 7.21 3.90
N LEU A 382 10.85 7.89 4.89
CA LEU A 382 10.74 7.36 6.23
C LEU A 382 9.83 6.12 6.25
N ALA A 383 8.63 6.21 5.69
CA ALA A 383 7.71 5.07 5.58
C ALA A 383 8.39 3.88 4.88
N GLN A 384 9.12 4.11 3.78
CA GLN A 384 9.90 3.06 3.11
C GLN A 384 10.91 2.41 4.06
N ALA A 385 11.67 3.20 4.83
CA ALA A 385 12.62 2.67 5.81
C ALA A 385 11.93 1.83 6.90
N PHE A 386 10.68 2.15 7.26
CA PHE A 386 9.87 1.33 8.17
C PHE A 386 9.38 0.02 7.54
N PHE A 387 8.94 0.07 6.29
CA PHE A 387 8.48 -1.10 5.53
C PHE A 387 9.60 -2.11 5.27
N GLU A 388 10.81 -1.66 4.94
CA GLU A 388 11.99 -2.51 4.72
C GLU A 388 12.34 -3.39 5.94
N ARG A 389 11.69 -3.14 7.08
CA ARG A 389 11.97 -3.74 8.37
C ARG A 389 10.79 -4.50 8.96
N GLY A 390 9.66 -4.54 8.24
CA GLY A 390 8.53 -5.43 8.53
C GLY A 390 7.29 -4.75 9.10
N VAL A 391 7.29 -3.42 9.27
CA VAL A 391 6.06 -2.68 9.60
C VAL A 391 5.07 -2.84 8.45
N GLN A 392 3.83 -3.23 8.79
CA GLN A 392 2.82 -3.53 7.77
C GLN A 392 2.03 -2.31 7.31
N ASN A 393 1.81 -1.37 8.23
CA ASN A 393 1.03 -0.16 7.97
C ASN A 393 1.71 1.05 8.59
N TYR A 394 1.82 2.10 7.79
CA TYR A 394 2.31 3.40 8.23
C TYR A 394 1.33 4.48 7.76
N ILE A 395 0.82 5.27 8.70
CA ILE A 395 0.02 6.46 8.42
C ILE A 395 0.85 7.66 8.85
N GLY A 396 1.01 8.64 7.97
CA GLY A 396 1.62 9.92 8.35
C GLY A 396 1.22 11.07 7.46
N THR A 397 1.67 12.27 7.82
CA THR A 397 1.28 13.53 7.18
C THR A 397 2.33 14.01 6.18
N GLY A 398 1.93 14.17 4.91
CA GLY A 398 2.84 14.55 3.82
C GLY A 398 3.27 16.02 3.84
N TRP A 399 2.52 16.85 4.56
CA TRP A 399 2.78 18.29 4.75
C TRP A 399 2.17 18.75 6.09
N PRO A 400 2.47 19.98 6.55
CA PRO A 400 1.94 20.50 7.81
C PRO A 400 0.41 20.50 7.85
N VAL A 401 -0.15 20.06 8.97
CA VAL A 401 -1.59 19.92 9.21
C VAL A 401 -2.08 20.92 10.24
N ASP A 402 -3.37 21.23 10.20
CA ASP A 402 -4.05 22.00 11.23
C ASP A 402 -4.33 21.13 12.47
N ASP A 403 -4.02 21.63 13.67
CA ASP A 403 -4.11 20.87 14.92
C ASP A 403 -5.54 20.39 15.24
N VAL A 404 -6.55 21.24 15.02
CA VAL A 404 -7.96 20.90 15.30
C VAL A 404 -8.44 19.83 14.31
N ALA A 405 -8.09 19.98 13.03
CA ALA A 405 -8.38 18.99 12.01
C ALA A 405 -7.65 17.66 12.26
N ALA A 406 -6.38 17.71 12.69
CA ALA A 406 -5.59 16.54 13.02
C ALA A 406 -6.17 15.75 14.19
N LEU A 407 -6.58 16.45 15.26
CA LEU A 407 -7.25 15.84 16.40
C LEU A 407 -8.58 15.20 16.00
N THR A 408 -9.42 15.92 15.25
CA THR A 408 -10.71 15.41 14.75
C THR A 408 -10.51 14.17 13.85
N PHE A 409 -9.44 14.18 13.05
CA PHE A 409 -9.07 13.05 12.21
C PHE A 409 -8.68 11.84 13.05
N ALA A 410 -7.78 12.01 14.04
CA ALA A 410 -7.32 10.94 14.93
C ALA A 410 -8.49 10.34 15.72
N GLU A 411 -9.36 11.17 16.30
CA GLU A 411 -10.60 10.74 16.98
C GLU A 411 -11.45 9.84 16.09
N CYS A 412 -11.76 10.30 14.87
CA CYS A 412 -12.59 9.55 13.94
C CYS A 412 -11.91 8.24 13.51
N PHE A 413 -10.62 8.31 13.19
CA PHE A 413 -9.83 7.16 12.76
C PHE A 413 -9.77 6.07 13.84
N TYR A 414 -9.32 6.39 15.05
CA TYR A 414 -9.17 5.40 16.13
C TYR A 414 -10.51 4.81 16.52
N THR A 415 -11.56 5.63 16.64
CA THR A 415 -12.90 5.13 16.95
C THR A 415 -13.36 4.08 15.93
N LYS A 416 -13.14 4.32 14.63
CA LYS A 416 -13.53 3.37 13.57
C LYS A 416 -12.62 2.14 13.53
N ALA A 417 -11.31 2.33 13.55
CA ALA A 417 -10.34 1.23 13.48
C ALA A 417 -10.45 0.27 14.66
N LEU A 418 -10.63 0.79 15.89
CA LEU A 418 -10.78 -0.01 17.09
C LEU A 418 -12.15 -0.69 17.20
N SER A 419 -13.16 -0.18 16.48
CA SER A 419 -14.45 -0.87 16.30
C SER A 419 -14.39 -2.04 15.29
N GLY A 420 -13.20 -2.43 14.82
CA GLY A 420 -13.01 -3.55 13.90
C GLY A 420 -13.14 -3.21 12.42
N ALA A 421 -13.25 -1.93 12.06
CA ALA A 421 -13.24 -1.51 10.67
C ALA A 421 -11.84 -1.70 10.04
N GLU A 422 -11.83 -1.96 8.73
CA GLU A 422 -10.60 -1.94 7.94
C GLU A 422 -9.98 -0.53 7.92
N LEU A 423 -8.65 -0.45 7.85
CA LEU A 423 -7.92 0.82 7.89
C LEU A 423 -8.37 1.77 6.78
N GLY A 424 -8.62 1.26 5.56
CA GLY A 424 -9.10 2.04 4.42
C GLY A 424 -10.45 2.70 4.69
N ILE A 425 -11.37 1.99 5.35
CA ILE A 425 -12.68 2.50 5.77
C ILE A 425 -12.51 3.56 6.87
N ALA A 426 -11.68 3.29 7.87
CA ALA A 426 -11.41 4.23 8.97
C ALA A 426 -10.80 5.55 8.45
N LEU A 427 -9.80 5.44 7.58
CA LEU A 427 -9.17 6.59 6.90
C LEU A 427 -10.17 7.35 6.04
N ALA A 428 -10.97 6.66 5.23
CA ALA A 428 -11.99 7.29 4.40
C ALA A 428 -12.96 8.12 5.25
N LYS A 429 -13.47 7.55 6.35
CA LYS A 429 -14.37 8.27 7.26
C LYS A 429 -13.70 9.47 7.92
N ALA A 430 -12.46 9.33 8.37
CA ALA A 430 -11.70 10.43 8.95
C ALA A 430 -11.46 11.57 7.93
N ARG A 431 -11.06 11.23 6.69
CA ARG A 431 -10.91 12.19 5.59
C ARG A 431 -12.23 12.92 5.30
N THR A 432 -13.35 12.20 5.19
CA THR A 432 -14.67 12.81 4.98
C THR A 432 -15.04 13.77 6.12
N LYS A 433 -14.75 13.40 7.38
CA LYS A 433 -15.12 14.19 8.56
C LYS A 433 -14.47 15.57 8.55
N ILE A 434 -13.23 15.67 8.06
CA ILE A 434 -12.47 16.93 8.01
C ILE A 434 -12.29 17.48 6.59
N LEU A 435 -13.08 17.01 5.62
CA LEU A 435 -12.96 17.38 4.20
C LEU A 435 -13.05 18.89 3.96
N HIS A 436 -13.88 19.57 4.74
CA HIS A 436 -14.11 21.01 4.65
C HIS A 436 -13.11 21.87 5.45
N GLN A 437 -12.14 21.25 6.15
CA GLN A 437 -11.17 21.92 7.01
C GLN A 437 -9.82 22.15 6.31
N GLY A 438 -9.86 22.57 5.04
CA GLY A 438 -8.67 22.76 4.21
C GLY A 438 -8.04 21.44 3.74
N SER A 439 -6.75 21.48 3.39
CA SER A 439 -6.03 20.35 2.78
C SER A 439 -5.56 19.27 3.76
N THR A 440 -5.80 19.42 5.07
CA THR A 440 -5.34 18.49 6.12
C THR A 440 -5.75 17.04 5.85
N TRP A 441 -6.98 16.81 5.37
CA TRP A 441 -7.48 15.46 5.06
C TRP A 441 -6.65 14.76 3.97
N GLY A 442 -6.13 15.53 3.02
CA GLY A 442 -5.29 15.03 1.93
C GLY A 442 -3.87 14.73 2.39
N ALA A 443 -3.42 15.32 3.50
CA ALA A 443 -2.06 15.15 4.01
C ALA A 443 -1.83 13.74 4.56
N TYR A 444 -2.88 13.10 5.05
CA TYR A 444 -2.82 11.76 5.63
C TYR A 444 -2.61 10.70 4.55
N HIS A 445 -1.38 10.23 4.42
CA HIS A 445 -0.99 9.16 3.52
C HIS A 445 -0.89 7.86 4.31
N HIS A 446 -1.52 6.81 3.78
CA HIS A 446 -1.40 5.46 4.31
C HIS A 446 -0.57 4.62 3.35
N TYR A 447 0.49 4.03 3.88
CA TYR A 447 1.27 2.99 3.22
C TYR A 447 0.92 1.66 3.88
N GLY A 448 0.54 0.64 3.10
CA GLY A 448 0.22 -0.69 3.63
C GLY A 448 -0.94 -1.37 2.91
N GLN A 449 -1.80 -2.01 3.68
CA GLN A 449 -2.98 -2.73 3.17
C GLN A 449 -4.25 -2.04 3.65
N ALA A 450 -5.10 -1.57 2.72
CA ALA A 450 -6.36 -0.90 3.07
C ALA A 450 -7.30 -1.81 3.88
N THR A 451 -7.27 -3.12 3.62
CA THR A 451 -8.11 -4.12 4.28
C THR A 451 -7.58 -4.59 5.63
N ALA A 452 -6.39 -4.13 6.05
CA ALA A 452 -5.86 -4.47 7.37
C ALA A 452 -6.79 -3.99 8.48
N LYS A 453 -6.82 -4.71 9.60
CA LYS A 453 -7.59 -4.35 10.79
C LYS A 453 -6.66 -4.20 11.98
N LEU A 454 -6.94 -3.21 12.82
CA LEU A 454 -6.18 -2.98 14.04
C LEU A 454 -6.57 -3.98 15.14
N ILE A 455 -7.84 -4.39 15.18
CA ILE A 455 -8.39 -5.37 16.10
C ILE A 455 -9.09 -6.46 15.29
N VAL A 456 -8.78 -7.71 15.62
CA VAL A 456 -9.55 -8.87 15.19
C VAL A 456 -10.54 -9.21 16.30
N GLN A 457 -11.83 -9.04 16.04
CA GLN A 457 -12.86 -9.36 17.03
C GLN A 457 -13.09 -10.87 17.09
N SER A 458 -13.14 -11.44 18.29
CA SER A 458 -13.55 -12.83 18.47
C SER A 458 -15.06 -12.98 18.19
N GLU A 459 -15.48 -13.95 17.37
CA GLU A 459 -16.89 -14.22 16.98
C GLU A 459 -17.89 -14.49 18.13
N LYS A 460 -17.51 -14.38 19.40
CA LYS A 460 -18.35 -14.75 20.55
C LYS A 460 -19.45 -13.76 20.95
N ASN A 461 -19.55 -12.57 20.34
CA ASN A 461 -20.53 -11.55 20.74
C ASN A 461 -21.57 -11.16 19.68
N SER A 462 -21.64 -11.81 18.52
CA SER A 462 -22.81 -11.67 17.64
C SER A 462 -23.94 -12.55 18.16
N ALA A 463 -24.65 -12.09 19.20
CA ALA A 463 -25.97 -12.63 19.51
C ALA A 463 -26.88 -12.37 18.29
N PRO A 464 -27.65 -13.37 17.80
CA PRO A 464 -28.61 -13.12 16.75
C PRO A 464 -29.66 -12.15 17.29
N GLU A 465 -29.93 -11.06 16.56
CA GLU A 465 -31.13 -10.26 16.76
C GLU A 465 -32.32 -11.22 16.79
N ARG A 466 -32.95 -11.34 17.96
CA ARG A 466 -34.24 -12.01 18.06
C ARG A 466 -35.24 -11.08 17.41
N GLU A 467 -35.75 -11.51 16.25
CA GLU A 467 -37.01 -10.99 15.71
C GLU A 467 -38.08 -11.13 16.80
N SER A 468 -38.67 -10.00 17.17
CA SER A 468 -39.91 -9.92 17.95
C SER A 468 -40.92 -9.09 17.17
#